data_AF-A0A1A8L620-F1
#
_entry.id   AF-A0A1A8L620-F1
#
_cell.length_a   1.000
_cell.length_b   1.000
_cell.length_c   1.000
_cell.angle_alpha   90.00
_cell.angle_beta   90.00
_cell.angle_gamma   90.00
#
_symmetry.space_group_name_H-M   'P 1'
#
loop_
_entity.id
_entity.type
_entity.pdbx_description
1 polymer ?
#
loop_
_entity_poly.entity_id
_entity_poly.type
_entity_poly.pdbx_seq_one_letter_code
_entity_poly.pdbx_strand_id
1 'polypeptide(L)' 'LKAFKTYCSPQKNVVFERHRFWSYPMSPGIVVDRYITELRQKSKDCEFGQNVDDMIRDKLVFSINDSCLKERL' A
#
# COMPACT_ATOMS: atom_id res chain seq x y z
N LEU A 1 0.05 -15.03 -28.48
CA LEU A 1 0.63 -14.02 -27.56
C LEU A 1 0.13 -14.10 -26.11
N LYS A 2 -1.14 -14.46 -25.84
CA LYS A 2 -1.67 -14.55 -24.46
C LYS A 2 -1.02 -15.67 -23.61
N ALA A 3 -0.82 -16.85 -24.21
CA ALA A 3 -0.23 -18.01 -23.54
C ALA A 3 1.21 -17.79 -23.05
N PHE A 4 2.03 -17.07 -23.81
CA PHE A 4 3.41 -16.76 -23.43
C PHE A 4 3.49 -15.80 -22.23
N LYS A 5 2.60 -14.80 -22.14
CA LYS A 5 2.56 -13.91 -20.97
C LYS A 5 2.16 -14.65 -19.70
N THR A 6 1.24 -15.61 -19.79
CA THR A 6 0.82 -16.41 -18.63
C THR A 6 1.92 -17.36 -18.16
N TYR A 7 2.72 -17.91 -19.08
CA TYR A 7 3.77 -18.86 -18.77
C TYR A 7 5.10 -18.20 -18.35
N CYS A 8 5.44 -17.05 -18.93
CA CYS A 8 6.72 -16.36 -18.71
C CYS A 8 6.63 -15.16 -17.75
N SER A 9 5.45 -14.79 -17.26
CA SER A 9 5.38 -13.83 -16.17
C SER A 9 5.67 -14.57 -14.86
N PRO A 10 6.66 -14.15 -14.05
CA PRO A 10 6.68 -14.59 -12.66
C PRO A 10 5.32 -14.24 -12.09
N GLN A 11 4.58 -15.25 -11.61
CA GLN A 11 3.28 -14.99 -10.98
C GLN A 11 3.53 -13.94 -9.90
N LYS A 12 2.92 -12.76 -10.05
CA LYS A 12 3.07 -11.68 -9.08
C LYS A 12 2.75 -12.28 -7.73
N ASN A 13 3.71 -12.25 -6.82
CA ASN A 13 3.49 -12.73 -5.47
C ASN A 13 2.71 -11.65 -4.72
N VAL A 14 1.39 -11.64 -4.94
CA VAL A 14 0.47 -10.68 -4.32
C VAL A 14 0.61 -10.68 -2.80
N VAL A 15 0.87 -11.85 -2.21
CA VAL A 15 1.11 -11.98 -0.76
C VAL A 15 2.36 -11.19 -0.34
N PHE A 16 3.44 -11.30 -1.10
CA PHE A 16 4.68 -10.54 -0.85
C PHE A 16 4.47 -9.03 -1.02
N GLU A 17 3.76 -8.59 -2.06
CA GLU A 17 3.49 -7.17 -2.29
C GLU A 17 2.57 -6.58 -1.20
N ARG A 18 1.54 -7.33 -0.79
CA ARG A 18 0.70 -6.95 0.35
C ARG A 18 1.51 -6.84 1.64
N HIS A 19 2.38 -7.81 1.91
CA HIS A 19 3.29 -7.73 3.05
C HIS A 19 4.16 -6.46 2.98
N ARG A 20 4.72 -6.14 1.80
CA ARG A 20 5.52 -4.92 1.60
C ARG A 20 4.72 -3.64 1.82
N PHE A 21 3.44 -3.61 1.42
CA PHE A 21 2.53 -2.49 1.69
C PHE A 21 2.27 -2.32 3.19
N TRP A 22 1.89 -3.40 3.89
CA TRP A 22 1.56 -3.35 5.32
C TRP A 22 2.77 -3.07 6.21
N SER A 23 3.93 -3.59 5.83
CA SER A 23 5.19 -3.38 6.56
C SER A 23 5.88 -2.05 6.21
N TYR A 24 5.36 -1.25 5.29
CA TYR A 24 5.96 0.04 4.94
C TYR A 24 5.81 1.04 6.10
N PRO A 25 6.92 1.57 6.67
CA PRO A 25 6.84 2.48 7.81
C PRO A 25 6.67 3.94 7.36
N MET A 26 5.97 4.73 8.17
CA MET A 26 6.00 6.18 8.06
C MET A 26 7.27 6.70 8.75
N SER A 27 8.29 7.08 7.98
CA SER A 27 9.56 7.56 8.57
C SER A 27 9.37 8.89 9.29
N PRO A 28 10.10 9.14 10.39
CA PRO A 28 10.11 10.45 11.05
C PRO A 28 10.47 11.56 10.05
N GLY A 29 9.62 12.59 9.95
CA GLY A 29 9.84 13.72 9.04
C GLY A 29 9.29 13.53 7.61
N ILE A 30 8.68 12.40 7.27
CA ILE A 30 7.92 12.28 6.02
C ILE A 30 6.62 13.07 6.13
N VAL A 31 6.38 13.94 5.15
CA VAL A 31 5.09 14.62 4.95
C VAL A 31 4.01 13.59 4.59
N VAL A 32 2.83 13.71 5.18
CA VAL A 32 1.70 12.79 4.98
C VAL A 32 1.38 12.57 3.49
N ASP A 33 1.37 13.62 2.68
CA ASP A 33 1.10 13.52 1.24
C ASP A 33 2.10 12.64 0.49
N ARG A 34 3.39 12.73 0.87
CA ARG A 34 4.44 11.87 0.31
C ARG A 34 4.21 10.43 0.73
N TYR A 35 3.84 10.19 1.98
CA TYR A 35 3.53 8.85 2.46
C TYR A 35 2.34 8.22 1.71
N ILE A 36 1.26 8.97 1.51
CA ILE A 36 0.09 8.54 0.73
C ILE A 36 0.48 8.22 -0.72
N THR A 37 1.34 9.04 -1.32
CA THR A 37 1.83 8.81 -2.69
C THR A 37 2.60 7.50 -2.80
N GLU A 38 3.47 7.20 -1.84
CA GLU A 38 4.23 5.94 -1.79
C GLU A 38 3.31 4.73 -1.56
N LEU A 39 2.29 4.87 -0.68
CA LEU A 39 1.28 3.83 -0.47
C LEU A 39 0.48 3.55 -1.76
N ARG A 40 0.10 4.60 -2.51
CA ARG A 40 -0.57 4.47 -3.82
C ARG A 40 0.30 3.77 -4.86
N GLN A 41 1.61 3.94 -4.81
CA GLN A 41 2.51 3.21 -5.71
C GLN A 41 2.58 1.73 -5.36
N LYS A 42 2.74 1.42 -4.06
CA LYS A 42 2.85 0.03 -3.56
C LYS A 42 1.55 -0.76 -3.72
N SER A 43 0.39 -0.10 -3.62
CA SER A 43 -0.90 -0.77 -3.74
C SER A 43 -1.21 -1.29 -5.15
N LYS A 44 -0.53 -0.78 -6.19
CA LYS A 44 -0.73 -1.19 -7.59
C LYS A 44 -0.50 -2.69 -7.82
N ASP A 45 0.41 -3.27 -7.04
CA ASP A 45 0.77 -4.69 -7.14
C ASP A 45 0.09 -5.58 -6.09
N CYS A 46 -0.75 -4.98 -5.22
CA CYS A 46 -1.43 -5.68 -4.12
C CYS A 46 -2.80 -6.28 -4.49
N GLU A 47 -3.31 -5.98 -5.69
CA GLU A 47 -4.63 -6.43 -6.16
C GLU A 47 -5.77 -6.13 -5.16
N PHE A 48 -5.79 -4.92 -4.59
CA PHE A 48 -6.87 -4.49 -3.68
C PHE A 48 -8.20 -4.18 -4.40
N GLY A 49 -8.17 -4.07 -5.74
CA GLY A 49 -9.37 -3.78 -6.53
C GLY A 49 -9.98 -2.44 -6.17
N GLN A 50 -11.30 -2.41 -5.98
CA GLN A 50 -12.06 -1.20 -5.67
C GLN A 50 -11.77 -0.63 -4.27
N ASN A 51 -11.21 -1.44 -3.36
CA ASN A 51 -10.99 -1.06 -1.97
C ASN A 51 -9.61 -0.41 -1.74
N VAL A 52 -8.89 -0.06 -2.81
CA VAL A 52 -7.51 0.47 -2.71
C VAL A 52 -7.43 1.74 -1.85
N ASP A 53 -8.40 2.64 -1.99
CA ASP A 53 -8.42 3.88 -1.23
C ASP A 53 -8.71 3.63 0.26
N ASP A 54 -9.57 2.66 0.59
CA ASP A 54 -9.84 2.26 1.97
C ASP A 54 -8.61 1.62 2.61
N MET A 55 -7.89 0.75 1.88
CA MET A 55 -6.64 0.15 2.39
C MET A 55 -5.56 1.18 2.66
N ILE A 56 -5.48 2.24 1.84
CA ILE A 56 -4.54 3.34 2.06
C ILE A 56 -4.95 4.17 3.29
N ARG A 57 -6.25 4.45 3.47
CA ARG A 57 -6.77 5.17 4.63
C ARG A 57 -6.48 4.41 5.92
N ASP A 58 -6.81 3.12 5.97
CA ASP A 58 -6.58 2.26 7.13
C ASP A 58 -5.08 2.23 7.47
N LYS A 59 -4.23 2.02 6.45
CA LYS A 59 -2.78 2.02 6.64
C LYS A 59 -2.28 3.36 7.17
N LEU A 60 -2.79 4.49 6.69
CA LEU A 60 -2.42 5.81 7.19
C LEU A 60 -2.76 5.94 8.69
N VAL A 61 -3.99 5.59 9.08
CA VAL A 61 -4.44 5.61 10.49
C VAL A 61 -3.54 4.74 11.37
N PHE A 62 -3.19 3.54 10.93
CA PHE A 62 -2.28 2.66 11.69
C PHE A 62 -0.83 3.15 11.74
N SER A 63 -0.40 3.96 10.78
CA SER A 63 1.01 4.41 10.67
C SER A 63 1.29 5.72 11.41
N ILE A 64 0.27 6.52 11.68
CA ILE A 64 0.38 7.70 12.52
C ILE A 64 0.60 7.23 13.97
N ASN A 65 1.55 7.81 14.69
CA ASN A 65 1.76 7.52 16.12
C ASN A 65 1.15 8.58 17.03
N ASP A 66 0.74 9.72 16.48
CA ASP A 66 0.07 10.79 17.19
C ASP A 66 -1.41 10.43 17.41
N SER A 67 -1.78 10.19 18.66
CA SER A 67 -3.15 9.82 19.04
C SER A 67 -4.16 10.95 18.78
N CYS A 68 -3.75 12.22 18.88
CA CYS A 68 -4.63 13.36 18.62
C CYS A 68 -4.96 13.49 17.12
N LEU A 69 -3.99 13.20 16.25
CA LEU A 69 -4.22 13.17 14.81
C LEU A 69 -5.08 11.97 14.37
N LYS A 70 -4.99 10.83 15.06
CA LYS A 70 -5.84 9.65 14.79
C LYS A 70 -7.32 9.91 15.01
N GLU A 71 -7.68 10.66 16.04
CA GLU A 71 -9.10 10.94 16.38
C GLU A 71 -9.78 11.91 15.40
N ARG A 72 -9.01 12.60 14.56
CA ARG A 72 -9.51 13.64 13.64
C ARG A 72 -9.59 13.19 12.18
N LEU A 73 -9.17 11.97 11.87
CA LEU A 73 -9.11 11.36 10.53
C LEU A 73 -10.24 10.36 10.32
#